data_AF-A0A315XXS4-F1
#
_entry.id   AF-A0A315XXS4-F1
#
_cell.length_a   1.000
_cell.length_b   1.000
_cell.length_c   1.000
_cell.angle_alpha   90.00
_cell.angle_beta   90.00
_cell.angle_gamma   90.00
#
_symmetry.space_group_name_H-M   'P 1'
#
loop_
_entity.id
_entity.type
_entity.pdbx_description
1 polymer ?
#
loop_
_entity_poly.entity_id
_entity_poly.type
_entity_poly.pdbx_seq_one_letter_code
_entity_poly.pdbx_strand_id
1 'polypeptide(L)'
;MKLKKLFSAAAAAMITVAALPCVSFAGTPDHSTVIAGNITYYKYSDHVEVGSAFPASGTVDIPERISGLPVTAVGEKAFSGSDVEVVNIPDSVKSIKSGAFEACPLLSYVVILGADCQIADSSTTISNKLKSDGKTGEFGGTIEGYDSSTAMAYAKKYGYIFNSLGKAPEAVTTATTAVSTTSSTTATSTTTAKVTTSTAKATTSTTKKTTSTTTSTTTTTTSTTTTTTTTVQQGKPVFKLNSTEVYESRSKGSEQQMTLSVEGADGLYCDTVVYVYFDKRLKNFTAEAGSAVETLTKAQAMGDTKDFVVLTTAGSENAGRDGEMWRFTFALPDDCMAGDEFDIEVGLSKYGEIKPLFTNFEYDAKGTAMTEHIFTKGLAKGSIIVVEDPPYKLGDVTNDGLIDSVDASRVLAEYAAISAKKASTFTDKRQYIAADVNGDGSIDAVDASAILAFYAYLSGKEPVYGFEEFLKKM
;
A
#
# COMPACT_ATOMS: atom_id res chain seq x y z
N MET A 1 -29.94 -37.60 -47.56
CA MET A 1 -30.60 -37.46 -46.24
C MET A 1 -30.45 -36.01 -45.81
N LYS A 2 -31.47 -35.14 -45.85
CA LYS A 2 -32.62 -35.01 -44.91
C LYS A 2 -32.09 -35.05 -43.46
N LEU A 3 -32.29 -34.10 -42.53
CA LEU A 3 -33.47 -33.27 -42.27
C LEU A 3 -33.16 -32.21 -41.17
N LYS A 4 -33.51 -30.93 -41.42
CA LYS A 4 -34.23 -29.94 -40.57
C LYS A 4 -34.08 -29.90 -39.01
N LYS A 5 -33.71 -28.70 -38.50
CA LYS A 5 -34.53 -27.70 -37.77
C LYS A 5 -35.24 -28.10 -36.42
N LEU A 6 -35.06 -27.23 -35.40
CA LEU A 6 -36.04 -26.63 -34.44
C LEU A 6 -36.11 -27.07 -32.95
N PHE A 7 -35.96 -26.02 -32.10
CA PHE A 7 -36.68 -25.61 -30.85
C PHE A 7 -36.57 -26.36 -29.49
N SER A 8 -36.63 -25.50 -28.43
CA SER A 8 -37.09 -25.72 -27.04
C SER A 8 -35.99 -25.97 -26.00
N ALA A 9 -35.96 -25.44 -24.77
CA ALA A 9 -36.65 -24.36 -24.06
C ALA A 9 -35.92 -24.18 -22.70
N ALA A 10 -36.21 -23.08 -22.02
CA ALA A 10 -35.66 -22.69 -20.72
C ALA A 10 -35.81 -23.74 -19.59
N ALA A 11 -34.87 -23.70 -18.64
CA ALA A 11 -35.16 -23.98 -17.23
C ALA A 11 -34.23 -23.13 -16.34
N ALA A 12 -34.80 -22.09 -15.73
CA ALA A 12 -34.23 -21.43 -14.57
C ALA A 12 -34.13 -22.42 -13.40
N ALA A 13 -33.03 -22.41 -12.66
CA ALA A 13 -32.90 -23.13 -11.39
C ALA A 13 -32.11 -22.28 -10.37
N MET A 14 -32.89 -21.48 -9.66
CA MET A 14 -32.79 -21.08 -8.24
C MET A 14 -31.39 -20.91 -7.61
N ILE A 15 -31.12 -19.66 -7.23
CA ILE A 15 -30.40 -19.31 -6.00
C ILE A 15 -31.10 -20.04 -4.84
N THR A 16 -30.45 -21.06 -4.29
CA THR A 16 -30.91 -21.68 -3.04
C THR A 16 -30.13 -21.06 -1.89
N VAL A 17 -30.80 -20.14 -1.20
CA VAL A 17 -30.45 -19.77 0.18
C VAL A 17 -30.72 -21.01 1.02
N ALA A 18 -29.66 -21.72 1.40
CA ALA A 18 -29.77 -22.79 2.39
C ALA A 18 -29.83 -22.16 3.79
N ALA A 19 -31.04 -21.91 4.26
CA ALA A 19 -31.30 -21.70 5.68
C ALA A 19 -31.28 -23.05 6.40
N LEU A 20 -30.35 -23.22 7.35
CA LEU A 20 -30.38 -24.32 8.33
C LEU A 20 -31.12 -23.85 9.60
N PRO A 21 -31.86 -24.74 10.29
CA PRO A 21 -32.81 -24.33 11.32
C PRO A 21 -32.15 -24.04 12.68
N CYS A 22 -32.58 -22.89 13.22
CA CYS A 22 -32.69 -22.48 14.62
C CYS A 22 -32.10 -23.41 15.70
N VAL A 23 -30.99 -22.95 16.28
CA VAL A 23 -30.82 -22.93 17.74
C VAL A 23 -30.85 -21.46 18.14
N SER A 24 -31.90 -21.04 18.83
CA SER A 24 -32.15 -19.65 19.18
C SER A 24 -31.16 -19.17 20.24
N PHE A 25 -30.17 -18.36 19.83
CA PHE A 25 -29.42 -17.47 20.71
C PHE A 25 -29.16 -16.13 19.98
N ALA A 26 -29.63 -15.05 20.61
CA ALA A 26 -29.26 -13.64 20.50
C ALA A 26 -28.88 -13.05 19.12
N GLY A 27 -29.81 -12.27 18.54
CA GLY A 27 -29.54 -11.17 17.59
C GLY A 27 -28.98 -11.58 16.22
N THR A 28 -29.57 -11.08 15.13
CA THR A 28 -28.84 -11.06 13.86
C THR A 28 -27.55 -10.28 14.07
N PRO A 29 -26.36 -10.85 13.78
CA PRO A 29 -25.11 -10.10 13.89
C PRO A 29 -25.19 -8.86 12.98
N ASP A 30 -24.83 -7.70 13.51
CA ASP A 30 -24.80 -6.42 12.76
C ASP A 30 -23.59 -6.32 11.82
N HIS A 31 -23.03 -7.46 11.44
CA HIS A 31 -21.86 -7.57 10.58
C HIS A 31 -22.07 -8.62 9.50
N SER A 32 -21.45 -8.36 8.36
CA SER A 32 -21.23 -9.37 7.31
C SER A 32 -19.89 -10.08 7.52
N THR A 33 -19.71 -11.24 6.90
CA THR A 33 -18.47 -12.01 7.01
C THR A 33 -17.66 -11.92 5.73
N VAL A 34 -16.36 -11.65 5.87
CA VAL A 34 -15.37 -11.70 4.77
C VAL A 34 -14.31 -12.73 5.13
N ILE A 35 -13.92 -13.59 4.19
CA ILE A 35 -12.85 -14.57 4.39
C ILE A 35 -11.68 -14.19 3.50
N ALA A 36 -10.51 -13.98 4.11
CA ALA A 36 -9.25 -13.75 3.40
C ALA A 36 -8.20 -14.75 3.91
N GLY A 37 -7.78 -15.67 3.04
CA GLY A 37 -6.97 -16.82 3.43
C GLY A 37 -7.71 -17.69 4.46
N ASN A 38 -7.03 -18.02 5.56
CA ASN A 38 -7.58 -18.81 6.67
C ASN A 38 -8.17 -17.93 7.80
N ILE A 39 -8.43 -16.66 7.51
CA ILE A 39 -8.92 -15.69 8.49
C ILE A 39 -10.30 -15.20 8.06
N THR A 40 -11.22 -15.27 9.01
CA THR A 40 -12.58 -14.76 8.95
C THR A 40 -12.62 -13.40 9.62
N TYR A 41 -13.13 -12.41 8.91
CA TYR A 41 -13.30 -11.04 9.34
C TYR A 41 -14.78 -10.71 9.47
N TYR A 42 -15.13 -9.95 10.50
CA TYR A 42 -16.45 -9.39 10.70
C TYR A 42 -16.45 -7.96 10.21
N LYS A 43 -17.18 -7.71 9.13
CA LYS A 43 -17.29 -6.41 8.46
C LYS A 43 -18.57 -5.71 8.90
N TYR A 44 -18.39 -4.62 9.61
CA TYR A 44 -19.43 -3.67 10.00
C TYR A 44 -19.57 -2.57 8.94
N SER A 45 -20.45 -1.60 9.16
CA SER A 45 -20.65 -0.49 8.21
C SER A 45 -19.44 0.44 8.07
N ASP A 46 -18.64 0.59 9.13
CA ASP A 46 -17.58 1.59 9.27
C ASP A 46 -16.20 0.99 9.61
N HIS A 47 -16.12 -0.28 10.01
CA HIS A 47 -14.87 -0.95 10.35
C HIS A 47 -14.93 -2.47 10.13
N VAL A 48 -13.78 -3.10 10.29
CA VAL A 48 -13.61 -4.56 10.26
C VAL A 48 -12.90 -5.04 11.51
N GLU A 49 -13.30 -6.21 12.00
CA GLU A 49 -12.64 -6.92 13.10
C GLU A 49 -12.18 -8.29 12.63
N VAL A 50 -11.06 -8.79 13.17
CA VAL A 50 -10.67 -10.19 13.00
C VAL A 50 -11.61 -11.05 13.85
N GLY A 51 -12.43 -11.88 13.21
CA GLY A 51 -13.44 -12.69 13.88
C GLY A 51 -12.94 -14.05 14.32
N SER A 52 -12.34 -14.81 13.39
CA SER A 52 -11.79 -16.14 13.66
C SER A 52 -10.69 -16.46 12.66
N ALA A 53 -9.56 -16.92 13.15
CA ALA A 53 -8.37 -17.25 12.39
C ALA A 53 -7.95 -18.71 12.64
N PHE A 54 -8.81 -19.57 13.19
CA PHE A 54 -8.53 -21.00 13.23
C PHE A 54 -8.95 -21.66 11.90
N PRO A 55 -8.12 -22.50 11.24
CA PRO A 55 -6.81 -23.00 11.64
C PRO A 55 -5.64 -22.32 10.90
N ALA A 56 -5.49 -21.00 10.98
CA ALA A 56 -4.34 -20.29 10.44
C ALA A 56 -3.05 -20.78 11.11
N SER A 57 -1.95 -20.74 10.35
CA SER A 57 -0.64 -21.24 10.76
C SER A 57 0.49 -20.43 10.12
N GLY A 58 1.68 -20.46 10.72
CA GLY A 58 2.84 -19.74 10.20
C GLY A 58 2.75 -18.23 10.40
N THR A 59 3.32 -17.44 9.48
CA THR A 59 3.26 -15.98 9.55
C THR A 59 1.90 -15.45 9.08
N VAL A 60 1.28 -14.62 9.90
CA VAL A 60 0.03 -13.93 9.63
C VAL A 60 0.25 -12.42 9.64
N ASP A 61 -0.04 -11.79 8.51
CA ASP A 61 -0.13 -10.34 8.37
C ASP A 61 -1.60 -9.93 8.43
N ILE A 62 -1.99 -9.20 9.47
CA ILE A 62 -3.32 -8.59 9.54
C ILE A 62 -3.28 -7.34 8.64
N PRO A 63 -4.12 -7.24 7.60
CA PRO A 63 -4.10 -6.08 6.73
C PRO A 63 -4.68 -4.86 7.45
N GLU A 64 -4.27 -3.65 7.05
CA GLU A 64 -4.80 -2.43 7.66
C GLU A 64 -6.27 -2.17 7.30
N ARG A 65 -6.71 -2.73 6.16
CA ARG A 65 -8.07 -2.56 5.62
C ARG A 65 -8.58 -3.86 5.01
N ILE A 66 -9.89 -4.03 5.05
CA ILE A 66 -10.62 -5.07 4.31
C ILE A 66 -11.83 -4.41 3.64
N SER A 67 -11.94 -4.55 2.32
CA SER A 67 -13.01 -3.89 1.54
C SER A 67 -13.09 -2.37 1.76
N GLY A 68 -11.94 -1.70 1.85
CA GLY A 68 -11.85 -0.25 2.08
C GLY A 68 -12.11 0.21 3.51
N LEU A 69 -12.52 -0.67 4.44
CA LEU A 69 -12.77 -0.33 5.83
C LEU A 69 -11.57 -0.71 6.71
N PRO A 70 -11.19 0.10 7.71
CA PRO A 70 -10.05 -0.17 8.57
C PRO A 70 -10.29 -1.43 9.42
N VAL A 71 -9.27 -2.28 9.54
CA VAL A 71 -9.25 -3.37 10.51
C VAL A 71 -8.86 -2.77 11.85
N THR A 72 -9.83 -2.66 12.77
CA THR A 72 -9.66 -1.89 14.02
C THR A 72 -9.53 -2.77 15.25
N ALA A 73 -9.86 -4.07 15.15
CA ALA A 73 -9.78 -4.96 16.29
C ALA A 73 -9.36 -6.39 15.93
N VAL A 74 -8.63 -7.02 16.84
CA VAL A 74 -8.55 -8.49 16.92
C VAL A 74 -9.61 -8.96 17.90
N GLY A 75 -10.57 -9.74 17.40
CA GLY A 75 -11.74 -10.20 18.14
C GLY A 75 -11.42 -11.11 19.31
N GLU A 76 -12.42 -11.30 20.18
CA GLU A 76 -12.31 -12.23 21.30
C GLU A 76 -12.06 -13.65 20.77
N LYS A 77 -10.99 -14.29 21.27
CA LYS A 77 -10.57 -15.62 20.85
C LYS A 77 -10.30 -15.80 19.35
N ALA A 78 -10.06 -14.72 18.61
CA ALA A 78 -9.90 -14.77 17.16
C ALA A 78 -8.86 -15.81 16.69
N PHE A 79 -7.70 -15.87 17.32
CA PHE A 79 -6.62 -16.83 17.01
C PHE A 79 -6.54 -17.98 18.01
N SER A 80 -7.53 -18.15 18.90
CA SER A 80 -7.42 -19.14 19.98
C SER A 80 -7.17 -20.55 19.42
N GLY A 81 -6.11 -21.20 19.92
CA GLY A 81 -5.71 -22.55 19.47
C GLY A 81 -5.11 -22.63 18.07
N SER A 82 -4.89 -21.51 17.37
CA SER A 82 -4.29 -21.51 16.03
C SER A 82 -2.77 -21.77 16.07
N ASP A 83 -2.24 -22.37 15.01
CA ASP A 83 -0.83 -22.75 14.87
C ASP A 83 0.02 -21.60 14.26
N VAL A 84 -0.38 -20.35 14.49
CA VAL A 84 0.36 -19.17 14.03
C VAL A 84 1.71 -19.07 14.74
N GLU A 85 2.75 -18.71 13.99
CA GLU A 85 4.13 -18.57 14.48
C GLU A 85 4.51 -17.10 14.70
N VAL A 86 4.08 -16.23 13.78
CA VAL A 86 4.35 -14.79 13.78
C VAL A 86 3.04 -14.07 13.43
N VAL A 87 2.68 -13.04 14.19
CA VAL A 87 1.51 -12.21 13.87
C VAL A 87 1.93 -10.74 13.81
N ASN A 88 1.70 -10.12 12.65
CA ASN A 88 1.94 -8.70 12.44
C ASN A 88 0.63 -7.93 12.52
N ILE A 89 0.51 -7.08 13.54
CA ILE A 89 -0.68 -6.29 13.86
C ILE A 89 -0.40 -4.82 13.50
N PRO A 90 -1.10 -4.26 12.51
CA PRO A 90 -0.84 -2.90 12.02
C PRO A 90 -1.34 -1.81 12.98
N ASP A 91 -0.96 -0.55 12.74
CA ASP A 91 -1.37 0.59 13.59
C ASP A 91 -2.88 0.86 13.50
N SER A 92 -3.53 0.50 12.38
CA SER A 92 -4.99 0.57 12.25
C SER A 92 -5.74 -0.22 13.33
N VAL A 93 -5.15 -1.28 13.87
CA VAL A 93 -5.75 -2.08 14.95
C VAL A 93 -5.65 -1.32 16.27
N LYS A 94 -6.79 -0.83 16.74
CA LYS A 94 -6.93 -0.05 17.97
C LYS A 94 -7.22 -0.92 19.19
N SER A 95 -7.60 -2.19 19.02
CA SER A 95 -7.84 -3.09 20.17
C SER A 95 -7.52 -4.57 19.89
N ILE A 96 -7.03 -5.26 20.92
CA ILE A 96 -6.85 -6.72 20.96
C ILE A 96 -7.68 -7.25 22.12
N LYS A 97 -8.77 -7.96 21.81
CA LYS A 97 -9.77 -8.39 22.79
C LYS A 97 -9.31 -9.61 23.59
N SER A 98 -10.08 -9.94 24.64
CA SER A 98 -9.75 -11.02 25.58
C SER A 98 -9.48 -12.35 24.86
N GLY A 99 -8.40 -13.02 25.25
CA GLY A 99 -8.04 -14.33 24.71
C GLY A 99 -7.76 -14.36 23.21
N ALA A 100 -7.52 -13.21 22.56
CA ALA A 100 -7.30 -13.10 21.12
C ALA A 100 -6.31 -14.17 20.60
N PHE A 101 -5.20 -14.38 21.29
CA PHE A 101 -4.20 -15.41 21.01
C PHE A 101 -4.08 -16.39 22.18
N GLU A 102 -5.21 -16.88 22.70
CA GLU A 102 -5.24 -17.86 23.78
C GLU A 102 -4.79 -19.24 23.29
N ALA A 103 -3.75 -19.78 23.93
CA ALA A 103 -3.24 -21.13 23.67
C ALA A 103 -2.82 -21.37 22.20
N CYS A 104 -2.09 -20.44 21.59
CA CYS A 104 -1.51 -20.59 20.24
C CYS A 104 -0.13 -21.28 20.34
N PRO A 105 -0.03 -22.62 20.19
CA PRO A 105 1.16 -23.37 20.62
C PRO A 105 2.46 -22.94 19.95
N LEU A 106 2.40 -22.52 18.68
CA LEU A 106 3.58 -22.14 17.89
C LEU A 106 3.90 -20.64 17.92
N LEU A 107 3.09 -19.80 18.58
CA LEU A 107 3.22 -18.35 18.52
C LEU A 107 4.51 -17.87 19.19
N SER A 108 5.52 -17.53 18.39
CA SER A 108 6.83 -17.13 18.89
C SER A 108 7.07 -15.62 18.83
N TYR A 109 6.30 -14.92 18.00
CA TYR A 109 6.52 -13.50 17.72
C TYR A 109 5.20 -12.76 17.46
N VAL A 110 5.01 -11.60 18.09
CA VAL A 110 3.87 -10.70 17.84
C VAL A 110 4.38 -9.28 17.67
N VAL A 111 4.13 -8.67 16.52
CA VAL A 111 4.45 -7.26 16.26
C VAL A 111 3.18 -6.43 16.41
N ILE A 112 3.22 -5.38 17.24
CA ILE A 112 2.11 -4.46 17.47
C ILE A 112 2.55 -3.05 17.10
N LEU A 113 2.08 -2.56 15.95
CA LEU A 113 2.41 -1.23 15.45
C LEU A 113 1.51 -0.12 16.02
N GLY A 114 0.37 -0.48 16.63
CA GLY A 114 -0.48 0.49 17.32
C GLY A 114 0.12 0.92 18.66
N ALA A 115 0.70 2.13 18.73
CA ALA A 115 1.30 2.64 19.97
C ALA A 115 0.29 2.66 21.14
N ASP A 116 -0.94 3.07 20.83
CA ASP A 116 -2.08 3.16 21.76
C ASP A 116 -3.07 1.99 21.62
N CYS A 117 -2.65 0.86 21.05
CA CYS A 117 -3.50 -0.32 20.89
C CYS A 117 -3.99 -0.85 22.26
N GLN A 118 -5.30 -0.90 22.46
CA GLN A 118 -5.87 -1.36 23.71
C GLN A 118 -5.79 -2.89 23.80
N ILE A 119 -4.85 -3.41 24.58
CA ILE A 119 -4.69 -4.85 24.81
C ILE A 119 -5.50 -5.27 26.03
N ALA A 120 -6.38 -6.24 25.88
CA ALA A 120 -7.17 -6.78 26.98
C ALA A 120 -6.27 -7.28 28.11
N ASP A 121 -6.56 -6.82 29.32
CA ASP A 121 -5.72 -7.04 30.51
C ASP A 121 -5.89 -8.45 31.10
N SER A 122 -5.41 -9.45 30.37
CA SER A 122 -5.36 -10.85 30.79
C SER A 122 -4.10 -11.53 30.27
N SER A 123 -3.49 -12.39 31.08
CA SER A 123 -2.37 -13.24 30.65
C SER A 123 -2.71 -14.17 29.48
N THR A 124 -4.00 -14.47 29.26
CA THR A 124 -4.46 -15.32 28.15
C THR A 124 -4.63 -14.57 26.83
N THR A 125 -4.64 -13.24 26.84
CA THR A 125 -4.80 -12.43 25.61
C THR A 125 -3.72 -12.73 24.59
N ILE A 126 -2.48 -12.94 25.05
CA ILE A 126 -1.36 -13.44 24.26
C ILE A 126 -0.70 -14.57 25.05
N SER A 127 -0.85 -15.82 24.60
CA SER A 127 -0.27 -16.99 25.26
C SER A 127 -0.07 -18.19 24.32
N ASN A 128 1.04 -18.92 24.48
CA ASN A 128 1.26 -20.17 23.76
C ASN A 128 0.50 -21.34 24.36
N LYS A 129 0.27 -21.28 25.66
CA LYS A 129 -0.32 -22.37 26.43
C LYS A 129 -1.02 -21.82 27.67
N LEU A 130 -1.96 -22.59 28.18
CA LEU A 130 -2.57 -22.37 29.48
C LEU A 130 -1.82 -23.18 30.55
N LYS A 131 -1.73 -22.61 31.76
CA LYS A 131 -1.28 -23.37 32.94
C LYS A 131 -2.30 -24.45 33.29
N SER A 132 -1.92 -25.35 34.20
CA SER A 132 -2.79 -26.42 34.70
C SER A 132 -4.09 -25.93 35.35
N ASP A 133 -4.18 -24.64 35.72
CA ASP A 133 -5.40 -24.01 36.23
C ASP A 133 -6.44 -23.67 35.14
N GLY A 134 -6.07 -23.78 33.86
CA GLY A 134 -6.91 -23.48 32.70
C GLY A 134 -7.32 -22.01 32.56
N LYS A 135 -6.73 -21.11 33.35
CA LYS A 135 -7.13 -19.68 33.43
C LYS A 135 -5.96 -18.71 33.27
N THR A 136 -4.74 -19.19 33.49
CA THR A 136 -3.53 -18.39 33.36
C THR A 136 -2.81 -18.73 32.07
N GLY A 137 -2.54 -17.74 31.24
CA GLY A 137 -1.73 -17.88 30.04
C GLY A 137 -0.23 -17.83 30.35
N GLU A 138 0.56 -18.56 29.58
CA GLU A 138 2.01 -18.41 29.52
C GLU A 138 2.42 -18.10 28.08
N PHE A 139 3.20 -17.03 27.89
CA PHE A 139 3.78 -16.65 26.61
C PHE A 139 5.29 -16.71 26.70
N GLY A 140 5.92 -17.54 25.86
CA GLY A 140 7.37 -17.72 25.80
C GLY A 140 8.04 -16.98 24.64
N GLY A 141 7.24 -16.34 23.77
CA GLY A 141 7.72 -15.59 22.62
C GLY A 141 8.08 -14.14 22.94
N THR A 142 8.28 -13.37 21.88
CA THR A 142 8.62 -11.95 21.95
C THR A 142 7.46 -11.09 21.45
N ILE A 143 7.18 -10.02 22.19
CA ILE A 143 6.31 -8.93 21.73
C ILE A 143 7.21 -7.81 21.22
N GLU A 144 6.96 -7.33 20.01
CA GLU A 144 7.66 -6.18 19.43
C GLU A 144 6.68 -5.01 19.28
N GLY A 145 7.14 -3.80 19.64
CA GLY A 145 6.33 -2.58 19.54
C GLY A 145 7.16 -1.33 19.86
N TYR A 146 6.52 -0.16 19.82
CA TYR A 146 7.21 1.11 20.08
C TYR A 146 7.54 1.33 21.57
N ASP A 147 8.57 2.14 21.83
CA ASP A 147 8.89 2.65 23.15
C ASP A 147 7.69 3.36 23.77
N SER A 148 7.44 3.13 25.06
CA SER A 148 6.30 3.71 25.80
C SER A 148 4.91 3.31 25.29
N SER A 149 4.81 2.31 24.42
CA SER A 149 3.52 1.79 23.92
C SER A 149 2.75 0.97 24.96
N THR A 150 1.46 0.80 24.70
CA THR A 150 0.58 -0.16 25.37
C THR A 150 1.11 -1.60 25.30
N ALA A 151 1.72 -2.00 24.18
CA ALA A 151 2.38 -3.30 24.02
C ALA A 151 3.56 -3.49 24.98
N MET A 152 4.41 -2.46 25.14
CA MET A 152 5.50 -2.48 26.10
C MET A 152 4.99 -2.60 27.54
N ALA A 153 3.95 -1.84 27.89
CA ALA A 153 3.34 -1.90 29.21
C ALA A 153 2.73 -3.28 29.51
N TYR A 154 2.03 -3.86 28.54
CA TYR A 154 1.44 -5.20 28.64
C TYR A 154 2.52 -6.27 28.81
N ALA A 155 3.57 -6.27 27.98
CA ALA A 155 4.67 -7.21 28.07
C ALA A 155 5.36 -7.13 29.45
N LYS A 156 5.65 -5.91 29.93
CA LYS A 156 6.23 -5.68 31.26
C LYS A 156 5.34 -6.20 32.39
N LYS A 157 4.02 -5.98 32.31
CA LYS A 157 3.07 -6.40 33.34
C LYS A 157 3.03 -7.91 33.53
N TYR A 158 3.04 -8.66 32.42
CA TYR A 158 2.96 -10.12 32.44
C TYR A 158 4.33 -10.83 32.42
N GLY A 159 5.43 -10.06 32.36
CA GLY A 159 6.80 -10.60 32.38
C GLY A 159 7.23 -11.23 31.06
N TYR A 160 6.68 -10.76 29.93
CA TYR A 160 7.01 -11.23 28.59
C TYR A 160 8.23 -10.51 28.02
N ILE A 161 8.92 -11.14 27.07
CA ILE A 161 10.06 -10.53 26.37
C ILE A 161 9.51 -9.42 25.45
N PHE A 162 10.12 -8.24 25.53
CA PHE A 162 9.75 -7.10 24.70
C PHE A 162 10.94 -6.61 23.88
N ASN A 163 10.75 -6.48 22.57
CA ASN A 163 11.69 -5.84 21.65
C ASN A 163 11.14 -4.46 21.26
N SER A 164 12.00 -3.44 21.33
CA SER A 164 11.62 -2.08 20.95
C SER A 164 11.87 -1.82 19.47
N LEU A 165 10.88 -1.22 18.81
CA LEU A 165 10.97 -0.63 17.47
C LEU A 165 11.54 0.81 17.48
N GLY A 166 11.89 1.34 18.66
CA GLY A 166 12.20 2.75 18.88
C GLY A 166 10.97 3.58 19.19
N LYS A 167 11.08 4.91 19.05
CA LYS A 167 9.96 5.83 19.28
C LYS A 167 8.85 5.61 18.25
N ALA A 168 7.60 5.69 18.69
CA ALA A 168 6.45 5.69 17.79
C ALA A 168 6.54 6.85 16.79
N PRO A 169 6.18 6.64 15.50
CA PRO A 169 5.86 7.72 14.58
C PRO A 169 4.83 8.64 15.25
N GLU A 170 5.03 9.95 15.16
CA GLU A 170 4.05 10.89 15.70
C GLU A 170 2.70 10.62 15.05
N ALA A 171 1.69 10.31 15.87
CA ALA A 171 0.36 10.02 15.38
C ALA A 171 -0.16 11.21 14.58
N VAL A 172 -0.58 10.99 13.33
CA VAL A 172 -1.39 11.96 12.59
C VAL A 172 -2.78 11.96 13.23
N THR A 173 -2.92 12.67 14.34
CA THR A 173 -4.21 12.87 15.01
C THR A 173 -5.07 13.79 14.17
N THR A 174 -5.97 13.21 13.38
CA THR A 174 -7.15 13.91 12.86
C THR A 174 -8.14 14.08 14.01
N ALA A 175 -7.91 15.08 14.87
CA ALA A 175 -8.80 15.42 15.97
C ALA A 175 -9.72 16.57 15.54
N THR A 176 -10.99 16.25 15.33
CA THR A 176 -12.09 17.22 15.38
C THR A 176 -12.28 17.63 16.85
N THR A 177 -12.14 18.91 17.18
CA THR A 177 -13.05 19.74 18.03
C THR A 177 -12.32 20.87 18.78
N ALA A 178 -12.91 22.07 18.63
CA ALA A 178 -12.92 23.26 19.48
C ALA A 178 -11.60 23.88 19.98
N VAL A 179 -11.39 25.09 19.47
CA VAL A 179 -10.63 26.21 20.03
C VAL A 179 -10.67 26.24 21.56
N SER A 180 -9.49 26.22 22.18
CA SER A 180 -9.20 27.16 23.27
C SER A 180 -7.70 27.34 23.43
N THR A 181 -7.28 28.59 23.37
CA THR A 181 -5.93 29.11 23.51
C THR A 181 -5.36 28.89 24.91
N THR A 182 -4.12 28.45 25.03
CA THR A 182 -3.09 29.14 25.83
C THR A 182 -1.70 28.55 25.61
N SER A 183 -0.77 29.48 25.40
CA SER A 183 0.64 29.27 25.13
C SER A 183 1.42 28.92 26.40
N SER A 184 2.42 28.04 26.30
CA SER A 184 3.68 28.25 27.04
C SER A 184 4.85 27.50 26.39
N THR A 185 5.85 28.28 26.03
CA THR A 185 7.20 27.96 25.54
C THR A 185 7.99 27.05 26.47
N THR A 186 8.89 26.23 25.92
CA THR A 186 10.29 26.08 26.41
C THR A 186 11.18 25.48 25.30
N ALA A 187 12.31 26.13 25.08
CA ALA A 187 13.35 25.85 24.09
C ALA A 187 14.17 24.58 24.40
N THR A 188 14.94 24.06 23.43
CA THR A 188 16.43 24.05 23.49
C THR A 188 17.08 23.24 22.34
N SER A 189 17.89 23.97 21.56
CA SER A 189 19.13 23.65 20.82
C SER A 189 19.29 22.38 19.97
N THR A 190 19.51 22.61 18.67
CA THR A 190 20.26 21.74 17.75
C THR A 190 21.68 22.30 17.57
N THR A 191 22.70 21.44 17.72
CA THR A 191 24.08 21.73 17.29
C THR A 191 24.36 21.12 15.92
N THR A 192 24.76 21.99 15.01
CA THR A 192 25.23 21.77 13.64
C THR A 192 26.51 20.94 13.57
N ALA A 193 26.61 20.04 12.59
CA ALA A 193 27.90 19.61 12.05
C ALA A 193 27.87 19.60 10.52
N LYS A 194 28.69 20.50 9.99
CA LYS A 194 29.02 20.84 8.61
C LYS A 194 29.84 19.73 7.94
N VAL A 195 29.50 19.37 6.69
CA VAL A 195 30.45 18.69 5.79
C VAL A 195 30.51 19.43 4.45
N THR A 196 31.75 19.66 4.06
CA THR A 196 32.24 20.57 3.04
C THR A 196 32.27 19.91 1.67
N THR A 197 31.96 20.70 0.66
CA THR A 197 32.04 20.46 -0.77
C THR A 197 33.48 20.18 -1.25
N SER A 198 33.63 19.34 -2.28
CA SER A 198 34.72 19.51 -3.25
C SER A 198 34.26 19.22 -4.68
N THR A 199 34.42 20.24 -5.49
CA THR A 199 34.14 20.35 -6.93
C THR A 199 35.20 19.64 -7.76
N ALA A 200 34.81 19.05 -8.89
CA ALA A 200 35.70 18.89 -10.04
C ALA A 200 34.90 19.10 -11.34
N LYS A 201 35.43 20.02 -12.16
CA LYS A 201 34.90 20.54 -13.42
C LYS A 201 35.64 19.85 -14.58
N ALA A 202 34.94 19.52 -15.66
CA ALA A 202 35.56 19.30 -16.97
C ALA A 202 34.79 20.01 -18.09
N THR A 203 35.60 20.54 -19.00
CA THR A 203 35.45 21.56 -20.03
C THR A 203 34.65 21.16 -21.29
N THR A 204 33.79 22.10 -21.73
CA THR A 204 33.43 22.58 -23.08
C THR A 204 33.67 21.76 -24.36
N SER A 205 32.63 21.67 -25.21
CA SER A 205 32.70 21.98 -26.66
C SER A 205 31.30 22.21 -27.25
N THR A 206 31.19 23.28 -28.05
CA THR A 206 30.02 23.82 -28.74
C THR A 206 29.66 23.11 -30.05
N THR A 207 28.37 22.93 -30.34
CA THR A 207 27.84 23.09 -31.71
C THR A 207 26.35 23.44 -31.69
N LYS A 208 26.00 24.50 -32.42
CA LYS A 208 24.67 25.08 -32.58
C LYS A 208 23.94 24.36 -33.72
N LYS A 209 22.81 23.71 -33.43
CA LYS A 209 21.83 23.30 -34.45
C LYS A 209 20.43 23.65 -33.98
N THR A 210 19.83 24.61 -34.67
CA THR A 210 18.44 25.02 -34.56
C THR A 210 17.56 23.93 -35.16
N THR A 211 16.66 23.33 -34.38
CA THR A 211 15.56 22.50 -34.89
C THR A 211 14.40 22.62 -33.91
N SER A 212 13.20 22.82 -34.47
CA SER A 212 11.93 23.06 -33.81
C SER A 212 11.58 22.02 -32.75
N THR A 213 11.42 22.46 -31.51
CA THR A 213 10.90 21.65 -30.42
C THR A 213 9.38 21.70 -30.47
N THR A 214 8.77 20.58 -30.87
CA THR A 214 7.37 20.29 -30.56
C THR A 214 7.32 19.93 -29.08
N THR A 215 6.63 20.73 -28.29
CA THR A 215 6.36 20.43 -26.87
C THR A 215 5.44 19.21 -26.79
N SER A 216 6.00 18.03 -26.60
CA SER A 216 5.25 16.90 -26.06
C SER A 216 5.20 17.08 -24.55
N THR A 217 4.03 17.44 -24.04
CA THR A 217 3.74 17.45 -22.61
C THR A 217 3.79 15.99 -22.12
N THR A 218 4.94 15.54 -21.62
CA THR A 218 5.02 14.30 -20.87
C THR A 218 4.49 14.60 -19.47
N THR A 219 3.26 14.20 -19.20
CA THR A 219 2.69 14.22 -17.86
C THR A 219 3.51 13.25 -17.01
N THR A 220 4.45 13.76 -16.22
CA THR A 220 5.21 12.95 -15.27
C THR A 220 4.28 12.57 -14.12
N THR A 221 3.74 11.36 -14.19
CA THR A 221 3.06 10.70 -13.07
C THR A 221 4.14 10.37 -12.04
N THR A 222 4.12 11.06 -10.90
CA THR A 222 5.01 10.74 -9.78
C THR A 222 4.43 9.52 -9.07
N SER A 223 4.81 8.32 -9.52
CA SER A 223 4.58 7.07 -8.80
C SER A 223 5.76 6.81 -7.86
N THR A 224 5.46 6.51 -6.60
CA THR A 224 6.45 6.02 -5.65
C THR A 224 6.43 4.50 -5.69
N THR A 225 7.51 3.89 -6.15
CA THR A 225 7.64 2.43 -6.26
C THR A 225 8.42 1.88 -5.08
N THR A 226 7.81 1.01 -4.28
CA THR A 226 8.48 0.31 -3.18
C THR A 226 8.78 -1.12 -3.59
N THR A 227 10.04 -1.57 -3.42
CA THR A 227 10.48 -2.94 -3.70
C THR A 227 11.04 -3.57 -2.44
N THR A 228 10.49 -4.71 -2.02
CA THR A 228 11.00 -5.49 -0.89
C THR A 228 12.25 -6.27 -1.30
N THR A 229 13.35 -6.15 -0.56
CA THR A 229 14.62 -6.83 -0.84
C THR A 229 14.87 -7.94 0.16
N THR A 230 14.73 -9.19 -0.29
CA THR A 230 15.18 -10.40 0.42
C THR A 230 16.62 -10.73 -0.02
N THR A 231 17.46 -11.28 0.85
CA THR A 231 18.81 -11.73 0.48
C THR A 231 18.71 -12.92 -0.50
N VAL A 232 19.08 -12.70 -1.76
CA VAL A 232 18.87 -13.68 -2.83
C VAL A 232 20.02 -14.68 -2.92
N GLN A 233 19.69 -15.97 -2.96
CA GLN A 233 20.65 -17.05 -3.21
C GLN A 233 20.52 -17.53 -4.67
N GLN A 234 21.64 -17.65 -5.37
CA GLN A 234 21.65 -18.14 -6.75
C GLN A 234 21.10 -19.57 -6.84
N GLY A 235 20.24 -19.83 -7.83
CA GLY A 235 19.50 -21.10 -8.00
C GLY A 235 18.26 -21.23 -7.11
N LYS A 236 17.92 -20.20 -6.35
CA LYS A 236 16.70 -20.10 -5.54
C LYS A 236 15.93 -18.85 -5.95
N PRO A 237 15.26 -18.89 -7.12
CA PRO A 237 14.71 -17.68 -7.68
C PRO A 237 13.50 -17.18 -6.91
N VAL A 238 13.32 -15.87 -6.92
CA VAL A 238 12.23 -15.17 -6.24
C VAL A 238 11.59 -14.21 -7.24
N PHE A 239 10.27 -14.30 -7.39
CA PHE A 239 9.51 -13.28 -8.11
C PHE A 239 9.33 -12.05 -7.23
N LYS A 240 9.32 -10.88 -7.85
CA LYS A 240 8.92 -9.62 -7.24
C LYS A 240 7.92 -8.91 -8.13
N LEU A 241 6.84 -8.47 -7.52
CA LEU A 241 5.91 -7.53 -8.12
C LEU A 241 6.08 -6.20 -7.39
N ASN A 242 6.14 -5.10 -8.13
CA ASN A 242 6.14 -3.79 -7.49
C ASN A 242 4.76 -3.46 -6.92
N SER A 243 4.69 -2.44 -6.07
CA SER A 243 3.43 -1.75 -5.75
C SER A 243 3.59 -0.28 -6.07
N THR A 244 2.49 0.38 -6.41
CA THR A 244 2.49 1.81 -6.77
C THR A 244 1.29 2.53 -6.17
N GLU A 245 1.53 3.78 -5.77
CA GLU A 245 0.48 4.70 -5.36
C GLU A 245 0.12 5.64 -6.51
N VAL A 246 -1.17 5.96 -6.62
CA VAL A 246 -1.72 6.88 -7.62
C VAL A 246 -2.65 7.85 -6.92
N TYR A 247 -2.42 9.15 -7.08
CA TYR A 247 -3.29 10.14 -6.49
C TYR A 247 -4.70 10.11 -7.10
N GLU A 248 -5.72 10.24 -6.27
CA GLU A 248 -7.14 10.17 -6.66
C GLU A 248 -7.47 11.08 -7.85
N SER A 249 -6.99 12.32 -7.85
CA SER A 249 -7.22 13.29 -8.94
C SER A 249 -6.67 12.84 -10.30
N ARG A 250 -5.67 11.95 -10.29
CA ARG A 250 -4.99 11.42 -11.47
C ARG A 250 -5.32 9.96 -11.73
N SER A 251 -6.15 9.33 -10.90
CA SER A 251 -6.41 7.89 -10.95
C SER A 251 -7.38 7.50 -12.08
N LYS A 252 -8.42 8.30 -12.29
CA LYS A 252 -9.58 7.96 -13.14
C LYS A 252 -9.17 7.75 -14.60
N GLY A 253 -9.35 6.53 -15.11
CA GLY A 253 -9.01 6.18 -16.50
C GLY A 253 -7.51 6.19 -16.80
N SER A 254 -6.65 6.40 -15.79
CA SER A 254 -5.20 6.51 -15.98
C SER A 254 -4.56 5.16 -16.25
N GLU A 255 -3.52 5.18 -17.07
CA GLU A 255 -2.69 4.01 -17.33
C GLU A 255 -1.60 3.89 -16.27
N GLN A 256 -1.52 2.71 -15.66
CA GLN A 256 -0.59 2.37 -14.60
C GLN A 256 0.25 1.18 -15.01
N GLN A 257 1.56 1.31 -14.75
CA GLN A 257 2.53 0.31 -15.14
C GLN A 257 3.00 -0.50 -13.93
N MET A 258 3.04 -1.81 -14.10
CA MET A 258 3.52 -2.75 -13.10
C MET A 258 4.59 -3.64 -13.70
N THR A 259 5.47 -4.16 -12.85
CA THR A 259 6.62 -4.94 -13.28
C THR A 259 6.70 -6.21 -12.45
N LEU A 260 6.78 -7.35 -13.14
CA LEU A 260 7.20 -8.62 -12.57
C LEU A 260 8.70 -8.80 -12.85
N SER A 261 9.48 -8.92 -11.79
CA SER A 261 10.92 -9.16 -11.82
C SER A 261 11.28 -10.51 -11.23
N VAL A 262 12.45 -11.01 -11.59
CA VAL A 262 13.06 -12.19 -10.97
C VAL A 262 14.45 -11.87 -10.45
N GLU A 263 14.81 -12.47 -9.32
CA GLU A 263 16.17 -12.45 -8.81
C GLU A 263 16.60 -13.87 -8.42
N GLY A 264 17.89 -14.18 -8.53
CA GLY A 264 18.48 -15.45 -8.11
C GLY A 264 18.48 -16.54 -9.19
N ALA A 265 18.16 -16.19 -10.43
CA ALA A 265 18.18 -17.10 -11.59
C ALA A 265 19.02 -16.57 -12.77
N ASP A 266 19.89 -15.58 -12.55
CA ASP A 266 20.75 -15.05 -13.60
C ASP A 266 21.56 -16.14 -14.33
N GLY A 267 21.28 -16.30 -15.62
CA GLY A 267 21.90 -17.29 -16.50
C GLY A 267 21.48 -18.74 -16.23
N LEU A 268 20.38 -18.97 -15.52
CA LEU A 268 19.97 -20.31 -15.08
C LEU A 268 18.68 -20.82 -15.72
N TYR A 269 17.90 -19.99 -16.40
CA TYR A 269 16.58 -20.37 -16.91
C TYR A 269 16.37 -19.92 -18.35
N CYS A 270 15.34 -20.49 -19.00
CA CYS A 270 14.90 -20.05 -20.32
C CYS A 270 13.40 -20.27 -20.55
N ASP A 271 12.83 -21.34 -19.97
CA ASP A 271 11.45 -21.72 -20.20
C ASP A 271 10.63 -21.44 -18.95
N THR A 272 9.59 -20.62 -19.12
CA THR A 272 8.70 -20.22 -18.01
C THR A 272 7.23 -20.28 -18.41
N VAL A 273 6.38 -20.59 -17.44
CA VAL A 273 4.93 -20.49 -17.49
C VAL A 273 4.48 -19.89 -16.16
N VAL A 274 4.11 -18.62 -16.19
CA VAL A 274 3.75 -17.83 -15.00
C VAL A 274 2.32 -17.34 -15.13
N TYR A 275 1.50 -17.63 -14.12
CA TYR A 275 0.14 -17.10 -14.03
C TYR A 275 0.17 -15.83 -13.20
N VAL A 276 -0.34 -14.73 -13.75
CA VAL A 276 -0.54 -13.48 -13.02
C VAL A 276 -2.03 -13.21 -12.97
N TYR A 277 -2.55 -13.10 -11.76
CA TYR A 277 -3.93 -12.73 -11.47
C TYR A 277 -4.00 -11.26 -11.10
N PHE A 278 -5.10 -10.60 -11.43
CA PHE A 278 -5.28 -9.18 -11.15
C PHE A 278 -6.74 -8.83 -10.92
N ASP A 279 -6.99 -7.71 -10.21
CA ASP A 279 -8.33 -7.24 -9.93
C ASP A 279 -9.15 -7.03 -11.22
N LYS A 280 -10.32 -7.64 -11.28
CA LYS A 280 -11.25 -7.60 -12.43
C LYS A 280 -11.78 -6.22 -12.80
N ARG A 281 -11.60 -5.24 -11.94
CA ARG A 281 -11.94 -3.83 -12.19
C ARG A 281 -10.93 -3.18 -13.13
N LEU A 282 -9.68 -3.65 -13.17
CA LEU A 282 -8.65 -3.15 -14.06
C LEU A 282 -9.03 -3.41 -15.53
N LYS A 283 -8.76 -2.43 -16.38
CA LYS A 283 -9.13 -2.45 -17.80
C LYS A 283 -7.88 -2.41 -18.69
N ASN A 284 -8.08 -2.68 -19.98
CA ASN A 284 -7.08 -2.46 -21.04
C ASN A 284 -5.70 -3.09 -20.75
N PHE A 285 -5.70 -4.29 -20.18
CA PHE A 285 -4.46 -4.98 -19.84
C PHE A 285 -3.57 -5.21 -21.08
N THR A 286 -2.31 -4.83 -20.98
CA THR A 286 -1.25 -5.23 -21.90
C THR A 286 -0.04 -5.76 -21.13
N ALA A 287 0.76 -6.61 -21.78
CA ALA A 287 1.99 -7.15 -21.22
C ALA A 287 3.10 -7.16 -22.27
N GLU A 288 4.26 -6.69 -21.86
CA GLU A 288 5.47 -6.61 -22.68
C GLU A 288 6.62 -7.31 -21.96
N ALA A 289 7.50 -7.95 -22.75
CA ALA A 289 8.70 -8.59 -22.23
C ALA A 289 9.68 -7.53 -21.71
N GLY A 290 10.26 -7.78 -20.54
CA GLY A 290 11.30 -6.94 -19.94
C GLY A 290 12.72 -7.41 -20.29
N SER A 291 13.72 -6.67 -19.80
CA SER A 291 15.13 -6.91 -20.10
C SER A 291 15.66 -8.26 -19.63
N ALA A 292 15.05 -8.87 -18.61
CA ALA A 292 15.46 -10.17 -18.07
C ALA A 292 15.22 -11.33 -19.06
N VAL A 293 14.28 -11.15 -19.98
CA VAL A 293 13.85 -12.19 -20.93
C VAL A 293 14.05 -11.78 -22.39
N GLU A 294 14.61 -10.60 -22.64
CA GLU A 294 14.84 -10.04 -23.99
C GLU A 294 15.80 -10.90 -24.83
N THR A 295 16.74 -11.58 -24.18
CA THR A 295 17.71 -12.50 -24.80
C THR A 295 17.12 -13.87 -25.15
N LEU A 296 15.92 -14.18 -24.67
CA LEU A 296 15.27 -15.46 -24.91
C LEU A 296 14.64 -15.47 -26.30
N THR A 297 14.53 -16.67 -26.88
CA THR A 297 14.03 -16.86 -28.25
C THR A 297 12.58 -16.42 -28.40
N LYS A 298 11.78 -16.48 -27.33
CA LYS A 298 10.36 -16.14 -27.35
C LYS A 298 9.87 -15.69 -25.98
N ALA A 299 9.01 -14.66 -25.98
CA ALA A 299 8.22 -14.26 -24.83
C ALA A 299 6.78 -13.97 -25.32
N GLN A 300 5.77 -14.58 -24.72
CA GLN A 300 4.37 -14.35 -25.06
C GLN A 300 3.47 -14.26 -23.82
N ALA A 301 2.56 -13.30 -23.84
CA ALA A 301 1.43 -13.21 -22.93
C ALA A 301 0.18 -13.79 -23.60
N MET A 302 -0.54 -14.68 -22.91
CA MET A 302 -1.69 -15.43 -23.42
C MET A 302 -2.83 -15.42 -22.39
N GLY A 303 -4.07 -15.15 -22.81
CA GLY A 303 -5.25 -15.16 -21.91
C GLY A 303 -6.38 -14.25 -22.39
N ASP A 304 -7.59 -14.48 -21.87
CA ASP A 304 -8.78 -13.63 -22.09
C ASP A 304 -9.04 -12.78 -20.83
N THR A 305 -9.30 -11.50 -21.07
CA THR A 305 -8.80 -10.33 -20.32
C THR A 305 -9.78 -9.87 -19.24
N LYS A 306 -10.00 -10.67 -18.19
CA LYS A 306 -10.80 -10.21 -17.05
C LYS A 306 -10.14 -10.33 -15.69
N ASP A 307 -9.38 -11.37 -15.40
CA ASP A 307 -8.81 -11.57 -14.05
C ASP A 307 -7.44 -12.28 -14.03
N PHE A 308 -6.92 -12.71 -15.19
CA PHE A 308 -5.57 -13.29 -15.27
C PHE A 308 -4.93 -13.25 -16.65
N VAL A 309 -3.62 -13.48 -16.68
CA VAL A 309 -2.80 -13.72 -17.87
C VAL A 309 -1.83 -14.88 -17.61
N VAL A 310 -1.46 -15.60 -18.66
CA VAL A 310 -0.36 -16.56 -18.66
C VAL A 310 0.82 -15.97 -19.43
N LEU A 311 1.95 -15.84 -18.76
CA LEU A 311 3.19 -15.32 -19.31
C LEU A 311 4.13 -16.48 -19.57
N THR A 312 4.62 -16.59 -20.80
CA THR A 312 5.46 -17.69 -21.22
C THR A 312 6.75 -17.20 -21.85
N THR A 313 7.85 -17.86 -21.55
CA THR A 313 9.13 -17.65 -22.24
C THR A 313 9.65 -18.97 -22.79
N ALA A 314 10.46 -18.90 -23.84
CA ALA A 314 11.23 -20.03 -24.32
C ALA A 314 12.61 -19.58 -24.81
N GLY A 315 13.64 -20.39 -24.58
CA GLY A 315 14.99 -20.13 -25.08
C GLY A 315 15.69 -21.38 -25.62
N SER A 316 16.74 -21.17 -26.42
CA SER A 316 17.62 -22.23 -26.92
C SER A 316 18.80 -22.54 -26.00
N GLU A 317 18.94 -21.78 -24.91
CA GLU A 317 19.96 -21.90 -23.87
C GLU A 317 19.49 -21.14 -22.61
N ASN A 318 20.18 -21.31 -21.48
CA ASN A 318 19.90 -20.63 -20.21
C ASN A 318 20.30 -19.14 -20.23
N ALA A 319 19.70 -18.38 -21.14
CA ALA A 319 20.00 -16.96 -21.37
C ALA A 319 19.15 -16.00 -20.55
N GLY A 320 18.18 -16.48 -19.76
CA GLY A 320 17.39 -15.65 -18.86
C GLY A 320 18.26 -14.96 -17.81
N ARG A 321 17.96 -13.71 -17.50
CA ARG A 321 18.72 -12.87 -16.56
C ARG A 321 17.88 -12.54 -15.33
N ASP A 322 18.54 -12.05 -14.29
CA ASP A 322 17.81 -11.36 -13.22
C ASP A 322 17.34 -9.97 -13.71
N GLY A 323 16.29 -9.44 -13.09
CA GLY A 323 15.70 -8.14 -13.41
C GLY A 323 14.26 -8.23 -13.88
N GLU A 324 13.83 -7.24 -14.67
CA GLU A 324 12.44 -7.11 -15.13
C GLU A 324 12.10 -8.18 -16.18
N MET A 325 11.22 -9.12 -15.84
CA MET A 325 10.76 -10.15 -16.77
C MET A 325 9.59 -9.66 -17.62
N TRP A 326 8.64 -8.96 -16.99
CA TRP A 326 7.42 -8.53 -17.66
C TRP A 326 6.98 -7.17 -17.14
N ARG A 327 6.48 -6.36 -18.06
CA ARG A 327 5.91 -5.04 -17.81
C ARG A 327 4.44 -5.08 -18.21
N PHE A 328 3.58 -4.79 -17.25
CA PHE A 328 2.13 -4.76 -17.42
C PHE A 328 1.66 -3.32 -17.49
N THR A 329 0.66 -3.04 -18.32
CA THR A 329 -0.07 -1.78 -18.27
C THR A 329 -1.54 -2.06 -18.03
N PHE A 330 -2.12 -1.35 -17.07
CA PHE A 330 -3.54 -1.40 -16.73
C PHE A 330 -4.14 -0.01 -16.80
N ALA A 331 -5.37 0.10 -17.28
CA ALA A 331 -6.18 1.30 -17.10
C ALA A 331 -7.02 1.16 -15.83
N LEU A 332 -6.93 2.16 -14.95
CA LEU A 332 -7.76 2.24 -13.76
C LEU A 332 -9.22 2.60 -14.11
N PRO A 333 -10.21 2.11 -13.35
CA PRO A 333 -11.61 2.52 -13.51
C PRO A 333 -11.83 4.04 -13.40
N ASP A 334 -12.92 4.54 -13.99
CA ASP A 334 -13.27 5.98 -13.93
C ASP A 334 -13.88 6.37 -12.58
N ASP A 335 -14.35 5.39 -11.82
CA ASP A 335 -14.97 5.52 -10.50
C ASP A 335 -13.97 5.29 -9.36
N CYS A 336 -12.65 5.30 -9.64
CA CYS A 336 -11.62 5.22 -8.61
C CYS A 336 -11.79 6.32 -7.55
N MET A 337 -11.61 5.91 -6.30
CA MET A 337 -11.62 6.78 -5.12
C MET A 337 -10.41 6.49 -4.23
N ALA A 338 -9.99 7.47 -3.44
CA ALA A 338 -8.95 7.25 -2.44
C ALA A 338 -9.31 6.07 -1.51
N GLY A 339 -8.33 5.17 -1.30
CA GLY A 339 -8.50 3.92 -0.58
C GLY A 339 -8.84 2.71 -1.44
N ASP A 340 -9.10 2.88 -2.75
CA ASP A 340 -9.18 1.75 -3.68
C ASP A 340 -7.81 1.08 -3.82
N GLU A 341 -7.81 -0.25 -3.71
CA GLU A 341 -6.63 -1.08 -3.96
C GLU A 341 -6.95 -2.11 -5.04
N PHE A 342 -6.04 -2.26 -6.00
CA PHE A 342 -6.13 -3.24 -7.08
C PHE A 342 -4.99 -4.24 -6.97
N ASP A 343 -5.32 -5.43 -6.47
CA ASP A 343 -4.36 -6.51 -6.23
C ASP A 343 -3.88 -7.16 -7.52
N ILE A 344 -2.59 -7.46 -7.59
CA ILE A 344 -1.94 -8.23 -8.64
C ILE A 344 -1.03 -9.27 -7.99
N GLU A 345 -1.20 -10.54 -8.34
CA GLU A 345 -0.46 -11.64 -7.72
C GLU A 345 0.03 -12.65 -8.76
N VAL A 346 1.24 -13.18 -8.55
CA VAL A 346 1.63 -14.45 -9.18
C VAL A 346 0.87 -15.56 -8.48
N GLY A 347 0.29 -16.47 -9.25
CA GLY A 347 -0.53 -17.57 -8.71
C GLY A 347 -0.18 -18.93 -9.30
N LEU A 348 -0.74 -19.97 -8.69
CA LEU A 348 -0.85 -21.28 -9.32
C LEU A 348 -2.02 -21.30 -10.31
N SER A 349 -1.99 -22.21 -11.28
CA SER A 349 -3.10 -22.39 -12.23
C SER A 349 -4.42 -22.68 -11.50
N LYS A 350 -5.39 -21.76 -11.62
CA LYS A 350 -6.78 -21.91 -11.09
C LYS A 350 -7.70 -22.70 -12.03
N TYR A 351 -7.42 -22.72 -13.34
CA TYR A 351 -8.40 -23.15 -14.36
C TYR A 351 -7.91 -24.22 -15.35
N GLY A 352 -6.63 -24.62 -15.30
CA GLY A 352 -6.07 -25.55 -16.30
C GLY A 352 -5.15 -26.62 -15.71
N GLU A 353 -4.99 -27.71 -16.46
CA GLU A 353 -4.06 -28.82 -16.13
C GLU A 353 -2.58 -28.45 -16.30
N ILE A 354 -2.29 -27.34 -16.99
CA ILE A 354 -0.93 -26.85 -17.20
C ILE A 354 -0.42 -26.27 -15.88
N LYS A 355 0.65 -26.88 -15.36
CA LYS A 355 1.31 -26.42 -14.14
C LYS A 355 2.21 -25.22 -14.44
N PRO A 356 2.37 -24.29 -13.47
CA PRO A 356 3.38 -23.26 -13.59
C PRO A 356 4.78 -23.87 -13.72
N LEU A 357 5.66 -23.18 -14.42
CA LEU A 357 7.00 -23.67 -14.78
C LEU A 357 8.03 -22.54 -14.67
N PHE A 358 9.20 -22.84 -14.12
CA PHE A 358 10.37 -21.97 -14.14
C PHE A 358 11.63 -22.85 -14.19
N THR A 359 12.14 -23.11 -15.39
CA THR A 359 13.18 -24.14 -15.59
C THR A 359 14.29 -23.72 -16.56
N ASN A 360 15.37 -24.48 -16.50
CA ASN A 360 16.47 -24.45 -17.45
C ASN A 360 16.16 -25.23 -18.74
N PHE A 361 16.96 -24.98 -19.77
CA PHE A 361 16.87 -25.61 -21.09
C PHE A 361 17.01 -27.14 -21.04
N GLU A 362 17.77 -27.64 -20.06
CA GLU A 362 18.04 -29.06 -19.89
C GLU A 362 16.92 -29.84 -19.21
N TYR A 363 15.95 -29.16 -18.58
CA TYR A 363 14.88 -29.78 -17.78
C TYR A 363 15.42 -30.78 -16.73
N ASP A 364 16.54 -30.42 -16.10
CA ASP A 364 17.22 -31.30 -15.15
C ASP A 364 16.70 -31.11 -13.71
N ALA A 365 17.35 -31.78 -12.75
CA ALA A 365 16.99 -31.68 -11.34
C ALA A 365 17.12 -30.25 -10.78
N LYS A 366 18.01 -29.41 -11.34
CA LYS A 366 18.16 -28.01 -10.92
C LYS A 366 16.99 -27.18 -11.44
N GLY A 367 16.60 -27.38 -12.70
CA GLY A 367 15.40 -26.75 -13.27
C GLY A 367 14.13 -27.10 -12.49
N THR A 368 13.98 -28.39 -12.15
CA THR A 368 12.88 -28.87 -11.30
C THR A 368 12.90 -28.20 -9.92
N ALA A 369 14.07 -28.12 -9.28
CA ALA A 369 14.22 -27.47 -7.97
C ALA A 369 13.90 -25.97 -8.01
N MET A 370 14.26 -25.27 -9.10
CA MET A 370 13.89 -23.85 -9.27
C MET A 370 12.37 -23.68 -9.38
N THR A 371 11.70 -24.51 -10.17
CA THR A 371 10.23 -24.51 -10.28
C THR A 371 9.58 -24.76 -8.92
N GLU A 372 10.01 -25.79 -8.19
CA GLU A 372 9.48 -26.07 -6.85
C GLU A 372 9.74 -24.90 -5.90
N HIS A 373 10.94 -24.32 -5.91
CA HIS A 373 11.29 -23.23 -5.00
C HIS A 373 10.43 -21.98 -5.22
N ILE A 374 10.36 -21.48 -6.46
CA ILE A 374 9.74 -20.20 -6.77
C ILE A 374 8.21 -20.21 -6.62
N PHE A 375 7.59 -21.39 -6.74
CA PHE A 375 6.13 -21.54 -6.62
C PHE A 375 5.65 -22.08 -5.25
N THR A 376 6.55 -22.44 -4.33
CA THR A 376 6.19 -22.88 -2.96
C THR A 376 6.56 -21.88 -1.88
N LYS A 377 7.54 -21.02 -2.13
CA LYS A 377 7.86 -19.87 -1.28
C LYS A 377 6.96 -18.71 -1.71
N GLY A 378 6.25 -18.09 -0.76
CA GLY A 378 5.23 -17.05 -0.96
C GLY A 378 5.30 -16.32 -2.30
N LEU A 379 4.26 -16.47 -3.11
CA LEU A 379 4.21 -15.93 -4.46
C LEU A 379 4.22 -14.39 -4.44
N ALA A 380 4.81 -13.80 -5.48
CA ALA A 380 4.92 -12.35 -5.58
C ALA A 380 3.54 -11.69 -5.61
N LYS A 381 3.41 -10.61 -4.83
CA LYS A 381 2.23 -9.76 -4.78
C LYS A 381 2.64 -8.32 -5.02
N GLY A 382 1.74 -7.57 -5.63
CA GLY A 382 1.84 -6.14 -5.82
C GLY A 382 0.44 -5.54 -5.87
N SER A 383 0.36 -4.22 -5.74
CA SER A 383 -0.91 -3.53 -5.87
C SER A 383 -0.76 -2.13 -6.48
N ILE A 384 -1.86 -1.66 -7.06
CA ILE A 384 -2.06 -0.24 -7.37
C ILE A 384 -2.98 0.31 -6.31
N ILE A 385 -2.53 1.30 -5.55
CA ILE A 385 -3.29 1.91 -4.46
C ILE A 385 -3.65 3.34 -4.86
N VAL A 386 -4.93 3.66 -4.84
CA VAL A 386 -5.40 5.03 -5.02
C VAL A 386 -5.31 5.73 -3.67
N VAL A 387 -4.51 6.79 -3.58
CA VAL A 387 -4.30 7.54 -2.33
C VAL A 387 -4.86 8.95 -2.46
N GLU A 388 -5.19 9.56 -1.32
CA GLU A 388 -5.58 10.97 -1.29
C GLU A 388 -4.47 11.84 -1.90
N ASP A 389 -4.86 12.83 -2.68
CA ASP A 389 -3.89 13.78 -3.20
C ASP A 389 -3.22 14.56 -2.04
N PRO A 390 -1.90 14.80 -2.10
CA PRO A 390 -1.16 15.44 -1.03
C PRO A 390 -1.66 16.87 -0.83
N PRO A 391 -1.80 17.34 0.41
CA PRO A 391 -2.31 18.69 0.67
C PRO A 391 -1.46 19.75 -0.03
N TYR A 392 -2.10 20.81 -0.54
CA TYR A 392 -1.37 21.98 -1.02
C TYR A 392 -0.63 22.59 0.17
N LYS A 393 0.65 22.89 0.01
CA LYS A 393 1.42 23.58 1.05
C LYS A 393 0.85 25.00 1.19
N LEU A 394 0.75 25.50 2.42
CA LEU A 394 0.27 26.85 2.68
C LEU A 394 1.07 27.86 1.85
N GLY A 395 0.38 28.72 1.09
CA GLY A 395 0.97 29.71 0.18
C GLY A 395 1.35 29.20 -1.22
N ASP A 396 1.46 27.88 -1.43
CA ASP A 396 1.74 27.25 -2.73
C ASP A 396 0.41 26.76 -3.31
N VAL A 397 -0.29 27.65 -4.02
CA VAL A 397 -1.62 27.35 -4.57
C VAL A 397 -1.54 26.68 -5.94
N THR A 398 -0.38 26.68 -6.62
CA THR A 398 -0.10 25.94 -7.86
C THR A 398 0.34 24.50 -7.62
N ASN A 399 0.78 24.16 -6.41
CA ASN A 399 1.37 22.88 -6.03
C ASN A 399 2.60 22.52 -6.85
N ASP A 400 3.45 23.51 -7.13
CA ASP A 400 4.73 23.31 -7.82
C ASP A 400 5.94 23.24 -6.85
N GLY A 401 5.67 23.35 -5.56
CA GLY A 401 6.65 23.29 -4.48
C GLY A 401 7.29 24.65 -4.14
N LEU A 402 6.96 25.70 -4.88
CA LEU A 402 7.44 27.07 -4.67
C LEU A 402 6.32 27.93 -4.07
N ILE A 403 6.69 28.98 -3.34
CA ILE A 403 5.75 30.00 -2.86
C ILE A 403 6.24 31.32 -3.46
N ASP A 404 5.62 31.73 -4.56
CA ASP A 404 6.12 32.87 -5.34
C ASP A 404 5.02 33.81 -5.85
N SER A 405 5.40 34.74 -6.74
CA SER A 405 4.48 35.71 -7.31
C SER A 405 3.35 35.10 -8.15
N VAL A 406 3.53 33.90 -8.70
CA VAL A 406 2.50 33.17 -9.45
C VAL A 406 1.39 32.74 -8.51
N ASP A 407 1.71 32.22 -7.33
CA ASP A 407 0.73 31.86 -6.30
C ASP A 407 -0.13 33.06 -5.90
N ALA A 408 0.53 34.17 -5.56
CA ALA A 408 -0.17 35.40 -5.21
C ALA A 408 -1.07 35.90 -6.34
N SER A 409 -0.63 35.78 -7.60
CA SER A 409 -1.45 36.18 -8.74
C SER A 409 -2.70 35.31 -8.90
N ARG A 410 -2.63 34.02 -8.55
CA ARG A 410 -3.78 33.10 -8.56
C ARG A 410 -4.75 33.40 -7.43
N VAL A 411 -4.23 33.74 -6.24
CA VAL A 411 -5.06 34.20 -5.11
C VAL A 411 -5.81 35.50 -5.48
N LEU A 412 -5.13 36.46 -6.11
CA LEU A 412 -5.78 37.69 -6.59
C LEU A 412 -6.81 37.43 -7.68
N ALA A 413 -6.52 36.52 -8.62
CA ALA A 413 -7.46 36.15 -9.66
C ALA A 413 -8.73 35.51 -9.07
N GLU A 414 -8.58 34.65 -8.06
CA GLU A 414 -9.68 34.05 -7.32
C GLU A 414 -10.50 35.13 -6.61
N TYR A 415 -9.85 35.97 -5.80
CA TYR A 415 -10.50 37.08 -5.11
C TYR A 415 -11.29 37.99 -6.07
N ALA A 416 -10.69 38.35 -7.21
CA ALA A 416 -11.34 39.19 -8.22
C ALA A 416 -12.55 38.48 -8.86
N ALA A 417 -12.46 37.18 -9.12
CA ALA A 417 -13.56 36.39 -9.67
C ALA A 417 -14.73 36.30 -8.69
N ILE A 418 -14.47 35.94 -7.43
CA ILE A 418 -15.49 35.82 -6.38
C ILE A 418 -16.13 37.17 -6.06
N SER A 419 -15.33 38.25 -5.98
CA SER A 419 -15.83 39.62 -5.78
C SER A 419 -16.73 40.08 -6.93
N ALA A 420 -16.43 39.65 -8.15
CA ALA A 420 -17.26 39.88 -9.33
C ALA A 420 -18.46 38.92 -9.46
N LYS A 421 -18.70 38.07 -8.45
CA LYS A 421 -19.74 37.02 -8.43
C LYS A 421 -19.64 36.04 -9.59
N LYS A 422 -18.42 35.75 -10.03
CA LYS A 422 -18.12 34.73 -11.05
C LYS A 422 -17.85 33.38 -10.37
N ALA A 423 -17.80 32.32 -11.17
CA ALA A 423 -17.35 31.01 -10.72
C ALA A 423 -15.89 31.09 -10.24
N SER A 424 -15.54 30.24 -9.27
CA SER A 424 -14.17 30.09 -8.80
C SER A 424 -13.22 29.71 -9.95
N THR A 425 -12.01 30.23 -9.86
CA THR A 425 -10.86 29.89 -10.69
C THR A 425 -10.08 28.69 -10.14
N PHE A 426 -10.31 28.30 -8.89
CA PHE A 426 -9.73 27.11 -8.30
C PHE A 426 -10.48 25.85 -8.75
N THR A 427 -9.71 24.83 -9.09
CA THR A 427 -10.21 23.54 -9.56
C THR A 427 -10.24 22.50 -8.45
N ASP A 428 -9.54 22.77 -7.34
CA ASP A 428 -9.42 21.89 -6.19
C ASP A 428 -9.71 22.64 -4.89
N LYS A 429 -10.51 22.02 -4.01
CA LYS A 429 -10.89 22.60 -2.71
C LYS A 429 -9.69 22.87 -1.80
N ARG A 430 -8.61 22.09 -1.94
CA ARG A 430 -7.39 22.23 -1.14
C ARG A 430 -6.63 23.52 -1.45
N GLN A 431 -6.83 24.08 -2.65
CA GLN A 431 -6.28 25.38 -3.00
C GLN A 431 -6.83 26.51 -2.13
N TYR A 432 -8.08 26.39 -1.68
CA TYR A 432 -8.68 27.39 -0.79
C TYR A 432 -7.95 27.43 0.55
N ILE A 433 -7.59 26.26 1.07
CA ILE A 433 -6.85 26.13 2.34
C ILE A 433 -5.43 26.68 2.18
N ALA A 434 -4.78 26.43 1.05
CA ALA A 434 -3.45 26.97 0.79
C ALA A 434 -3.44 28.48 0.48
N ALA A 435 -4.55 29.01 -0.04
CA ALA A 435 -4.70 30.41 -0.40
C ALA A 435 -5.03 31.31 0.79
N ASP A 436 -5.81 30.84 1.76
CA ASP A 436 -6.10 31.54 3.02
C ASP A 436 -4.89 31.43 3.97
N VAL A 437 -3.88 32.25 3.72
CA VAL A 437 -2.59 32.16 4.42
C VAL A 437 -2.63 32.85 5.78
N ASN A 438 -3.55 33.79 5.97
CA ASN A 438 -3.73 34.47 7.25
C ASN A 438 -4.71 33.71 8.20
N GLY A 439 -5.46 32.73 7.68
CA GLY A 439 -6.37 31.87 8.43
C GLY A 439 -7.67 32.57 8.87
N ASP A 440 -8.09 33.62 8.17
CA ASP A 440 -9.29 34.39 8.50
C ASP A 440 -10.58 33.83 7.84
N GLY A 441 -10.44 32.80 7.01
CA GLY A 441 -11.55 32.15 6.31
C GLY A 441 -11.98 32.85 5.03
N SER A 442 -11.32 33.95 4.65
CA SER A 442 -11.52 34.69 3.40
C SER A 442 -10.30 34.51 2.49
N ILE A 443 -10.51 34.60 1.18
CA ILE A 443 -9.41 34.62 0.20
C ILE A 443 -9.44 35.97 -0.46
N ASP A 444 -8.52 36.85 -0.07
CA ASP A 444 -8.52 38.22 -0.53
C ASP A 444 -7.12 38.80 -0.83
N ALA A 445 -7.06 40.12 -0.97
CA ALA A 445 -5.82 40.81 -1.28
C ALA A 445 -4.78 40.74 -0.15
N VAL A 446 -5.19 40.50 1.10
CA VAL A 446 -4.31 40.33 2.26
C VAL A 446 -3.49 39.06 2.09
N ASP A 447 -4.13 37.96 1.69
CA ASP A 447 -3.45 36.68 1.47
C ASP A 447 -2.40 36.76 0.37
N ALA A 448 -2.79 37.33 -0.77
CA ALA A 448 -1.88 37.53 -1.89
C ALA A 448 -0.70 38.44 -1.52
N SER A 449 -0.95 39.46 -0.69
CA SER A 449 0.10 40.36 -0.22
C SER A 449 1.07 39.66 0.73
N ALA A 450 0.59 38.74 1.57
CA ALA A 450 1.41 37.95 2.47
C ALA A 450 2.31 36.95 1.70
N ILE A 451 1.77 36.31 0.65
CA ILE A 451 2.54 35.46 -0.27
C ILE A 451 3.63 36.29 -0.98
N LEU A 452 3.28 37.47 -1.51
CA LEU A 452 4.26 38.37 -2.15
C LEU A 452 5.33 38.87 -1.18
N ALA A 453 4.96 39.17 0.06
CA ALA A 453 5.89 39.58 1.09
C ALA A 453 6.90 38.46 1.41
N PHE A 454 6.44 37.22 1.46
CA PHE A 454 7.33 36.07 1.65
C PHE A 454 8.22 35.82 0.43
N TYR A 455 7.68 35.91 -0.78
CA TYR A 455 8.48 35.83 -2.01
C TYR A 455 9.60 36.89 -2.04
N ALA A 456 9.29 38.13 -1.64
CA ALA A 456 10.28 39.19 -1.50
C ALA A 456 11.32 38.88 -0.40
N TYR A 457 10.89 38.28 0.71
CA TYR A 457 11.77 37.81 1.78
C TYR A 457 12.75 36.73 1.32
N LEU A 458 12.27 35.74 0.54
CA LEU A 458 13.12 34.70 -0.05
C LEU A 458 14.16 35.26 -1.03
N SER A 459 13.87 36.41 -1.65
CA SER A 459 14.78 37.12 -2.55
C SER A 459 15.88 37.91 -1.80
N GLY A 460 15.82 37.98 -0.47
CA GLY A 460 16.79 38.64 0.39
C GLY A 460 18.07 37.81 0.64
N LYS A 461 19.04 38.37 1.37
CA LYS A 461 20.24 37.63 1.79
C LYS A 461 19.91 36.80 3.03
N GLU A 462 19.87 35.49 2.85
CA GLU A 462 19.70 34.46 3.90
C GLU A 462 18.31 34.43 4.56
N PRO A 463 17.28 33.92 3.85
CA PRO A 463 16.02 33.58 4.49
C PRO A 463 16.24 32.45 5.52
N VAL A 464 15.79 32.68 6.75
CA VAL A 464 15.94 31.80 7.92
C VAL A 464 14.61 31.14 8.29
N TYR A 465 13.48 31.76 7.94
CA TYR A 465 12.15 31.32 8.31
C TYR A 465 11.44 30.59 7.16
N GLY A 466 10.71 29.53 7.50
CA GLY A 466 9.68 28.96 6.62
C GLY A 466 8.46 29.88 6.55
N PHE A 467 7.56 29.65 5.58
CA PHE A 467 6.43 30.54 5.30
C PHE A 467 5.52 30.78 6.53
N GLU A 468 5.12 29.73 7.22
CA GLU A 468 4.28 29.82 8.43
C GLU A 468 4.94 30.62 9.56
N GLU A 469 6.26 30.50 9.71
CA GLU A 469 7.00 31.26 10.71
C GLU A 469 7.17 32.72 10.30
N PHE A 470 7.35 32.99 9.00
CA PHE A 470 7.36 34.33 8.44
C PHE A 470 6.03 35.05 8.68
N LEU A 471 4.89 34.38 8.44
CA LEU A 471 3.56 34.95 8.67
C LEU A 471 3.33 35.34 10.13
N LYS A 472 3.86 34.57 11.09
CA LYS A 472 3.79 34.92 12.54
C LYS A 472 4.60 36.16 12.92
N LYS A 473 5.48 36.65 12.04
CA LYS A 473 6.36 37.80 12.26
C LYS A 473 5.94 39.04 11.47
N MET A 474 5.03 38.88 10.52
CA MET A 474 4.41 39.96 9.76
C MET A 474 3.39 40.68 10.64
#